data_AF-A0A8S1SR13-F1
#
_entry.id   AF-A0A8S1SR13-F1
#
_cell.length_a   1.000
_cell.length_b   1.000
_cell.length_c   1.000
_cell.angle_alpha   90.00
_cell.angle_beta   90.00
_cell.angle_gamma   90.00
#
_symmetry.space_group_name_H-M   'P 1'
#
loop_
_entity.id
_entity.type
_entity.pdbx_description
1 polymer ?
#
loop_
_entity_poly.entity_id
_entity_poly.type
_entity_poly.pdbx_seq_one_letter_code
_entity_poly.pdbx_strand_id
1 'polypeptide(L)'
;MNNAKIVDQVDNAQINLFPTPPQIPTNQDDEIIDQLLKQDYQQQKENPQFDKYYQKRTSLINNTELNELEPYIKLTVGANSPTHLPVYYFINQQGLIGSPKTANSEDIIIGRSHVRQVNPLDIILQMKRLISKVHCKLICQDYFRQEFILKLIYTLVLYRIRTQSNFPLPQRARFIISQFLDQPRHVYIQDLGSLSGTSLQLKNTTPCIMKQDQMYSFGANYHFIVKFCQSFNEGGKDIDDQFFQLLKQLYILKKPKLRFYFGDPNMLQKLFNIIQQGSIEDSYNKTNQEQVYDKLKEYKVAIINIGLNQQRKRISFSQTLYFHLENEDSYEITIGRSNENSYKIRSDTISRKQCRFQYLKSLKAWGVFDGTKDNSSLNGTWIQLQTVQQMNKQEESNLIEVKNNAVFKVGSIQLKIEMIKGKQELKLFQSNINQTKTK
;
A
#
# COMPACT_ATOMS: atom_id res chain seq x y z
N MET A 1 58.52 33.49 -44.62
CA MET A 1 57.76 33.37 -43.36
C MET A 1 56.38 32.88 -43.72
N ASN A 2 56.15 31.58 -43.54
CA ASN A 2 55.05 30.84 -44.17
C ASN A 2 53.82 30.77 -43.27
N ASN A 3 52.72 31.34 -43.76
CA ASN A 3 51.36 31.07 -43.29
C ASN A 3 50.90 29.73 -43.88
N ALA A 4 50.99 28.67 -43.08
CA ALA A 4 50.34 27.39 -43.35
C ALA A 4 49.95 26.75 -42.00
N LYS A 5 48.74 26.16 -41.96
CA LYS A 5 48.13 25.37 -40.88
C LYS A 5 47.08 26.08 -40.00
N ILE A 6 45.96 26.48 -40.60
CA ILE A 6 44.63 26.39 -39.95
C ILE A 6 43.60 26.07 -41.05
N VAL A 7 43.61 24.84 -41.56
CA VAL A 7 42.48 24.17 -42.23
C VAL A 7 42.68 22.68 -41.96
N ASP A 8 41.60 21.93 -41.77
CA ASP A 8 41.51 20.49 -41.48
C ASP A 8 41.40 20.11 -40.00
N GLN A 9 40.20 20.33 -39.43
CA GLN A 9 39.63 19.46 -38.40
C GLN A 9 38.14 19.76 -38.14
N VAL A 10 37.32 19.76 -39.19
CA VAL A 10 35.87 19.65 -39.06
C VAL A 10 35.37 18.83 -40.23
N ASP A 11 35.35 17.51 -40.11
CA ASP A 11 34.44 16.63 -40.84
C ASP A 11 34.48 15.23 -40.20
N ASN A 12 33.31 14.62 -40.05
CA ASN A 12 32.99 13.30 -39.46
C ASN A 12 32.52 13.26 -38.00
N ALA A 13 31.67 14.19 -37.58
CA ALA A 13 30.68 13.92 -36.53
C ALA A 13 29.31 13.67 -37.19
N GLN A 14 28.96 12.40 -37.43
CA GLN A 14 27.58 12.03 -37.77
C GLN A 14 26.67 12.28 -36.56
N ILE A 15 26.01 13.43 -36.55
CA ILE A 15 24.93 13.72 -35.61
C ILE A 15 23.71 12.92 -36.09
N ASN A 16 23.39 11.83 -35.38
CA ASN A 16 22.14 11.11 -35.56
C ASN A 16 20.97 12.01 -35.10
N LEU A 17 20.37 12.72 -36.06
CA LEU A 17 19.26 13.66 -35.85
C LEU A 17 17.88 13.00 -35.68
N PHE A 18 17.82 11.69 -35.48
CA PHE A 18 16.58 10.97 -35.23
C PHE A 18 16.67 10.17 -33.93
N PRO A 19 15.73 10.36 -32.97
CA PRO A 19 15.64 9.45 -31.83
C PRO A 19 15.42 8.04 -32.38
N THR A 20 16.18 7.08 -31.85
CA THR A 20 15.92 5.66 -32.11
C THR A 20 14.46 5.39 -31.80
N PRO A 21 13.65 4.87 -32.74
CA PRO A 21 12.27 4.54 -32.45
C PRO A 21 12.24 3.57 -31.25
N PRO A 22 11.27 3.72 -30.33
CA PRO A 22 11.18 2.88 -29.16
C PRO A 22 11.20 1.41 -29.62
N GLN A 23 12.16 0.64 -29.10
CA GLN A 23 12.23 -0.79 -29.38
C GLN A 23 10.89 -1.42 -29.03
N ILE A 24 10.22 -1.97 -30.04
CA ILE A 24 9.00 -2.74 -29.89
C ILE A 24 9.35 -3.92 -28.96
N PRO A 25 8.62 -4.13 -27.84
CA PRO A 25 8.89 -5.26 -26.96
C PRO A 25 8.82 -6.57 -27.74
N THR A 26 9.84 -7.40 -27.59
CA THR A 26 9.98 -8.68 -28.28
C THR A 26 8.98 -9.72 -27.78
N ASN A 27 8.42 -10.54 -28.68
CA ASN A 27 7.42 -11.60 -28.43
C ASN A 27 7.74 -12.59 -27.29
N GLN A 28 8.99 -12.66 -26.81
CA GLN A 28 9.41 -13.56 -25.73
C GLN A 28 8.79 -13.18 -24.36
N ASP A 29 8.51 -11.90 -24.13
CA ASP A 29 7.93 -11.45 -22.85
C ASP A 29 6.45 -11.86 -22.73
N ASP A 30 5.71 -11.81 -23.83
CA ASP A 30 4.32 -12.25 -23.90
C ASP A 30 4.21 -13.78 -23.72
N GLU A 31 5.19 -14.55 -24.23
CA GLU A 31 5.23 -16.00 -24.03
C GLU A 31 5.45 -16.41 -22.57
N ILE A 32 6.36 -15.73 -21.85
CA ILE A 32 6.60 -16.01 -20.42
C ILE A 32 5.37 -15.66 -19.57
N ILE A 33 4.75 -14.51 -19.86
CA ILE A 33 3.50 -14.10 -19.20
C ILE A 33 2.41 -15.15 -19.49
N ASP A 34 2.30 -15.63 -20.73
CA ASP A 34 1.31 -16.64 -21.10
C ASP A 34 1.56 -18.01 -20.45
N GLN A 35 2.81 -18.41 -20.25
CA GLN A 35 3.13 -19.63 -19.48
C GLN A 35 2.75 -19.48 -18.01
N LEU A 36 3.08 -18.36 -17.37
CA LEU A 36 2.70 -18.08 -15.97
C LEU A 36 1.18 -18.03 -15.80
N LEU A 37 0.46 -17.44 -16.75
CA LEU A 37 -1.01 -17.38 -16.75
C LEU A 37 -1.66 -18.76 -16.95
N LYS A 38 -1.06 -19.64 -17.76
CA LYS A 38 -1.54 -21.02 -17.93
C LYS A 38 -1.39 -21.85 -16.67
N GLN A 39 -0.25 -21.72 -15.97
CA GLN A 39 -0.03 -22.36 -14.68
C GLN A 39 -1.01 -21.86 -13.61
N ASP A 40 -1.22 -20.54 -13.54
CA ASP A 40 -2.20 -19.95 -12.62
C ASP A 40 -3.63 -20.40 -12.90
N TYR A 41 -4.00 -20.57 -14.18
CA TYR A 41 -5.31 -21.10 -14.53
C TYR A 41 -5.53 -22.52 -13.98
N GLN A 42 -4.48 -23.36 -13.99
CA GLN A 42 -4.54 -24.70 -13.41
C GLN A 42 -4.60 -24.63 -11.87
N GLN A 43 -3.76 -23.80 -11.25
CA GLN A 43 -3.72 -23.65 -9.78
C GLN A 43 -5.00 -23.06 -9.20
N GLN A 44 -5.59 -22.02 -9.81
CA GLN A 44 -6.86 -21.45 -9.37
C GLN A 44 -8.05 -22.41 -9.55
N LYS A 45 -7.95 -23.37 -10.48
CA LYS A 45 -8.98 -24.40 -10.66
C LYS A 45 -8.92 -25.44 -9.54
N GLU A 46 -7.79 -25.58 -8.88
CA GLU A 46 -7.53 -26.58 -7.84
C GLU A 46 -7.48 -25.99 -6.42
N ASN A 47 -7.45 -24.66 -6.26
CA ASN A 47 -7.41 -24.04 -4.94
C ASN A 47 -8.81 -24.02 -4.28
N PRO A 48 -9.08 -24.87 -3.26
CA PRO A 48 -10.40 -24.99 -2.62
C PRO A 48 -10.82 -23.71 -1.89
N GLN A 49 -9.88 -22.77 -1.65
CA GLN A 49 -10.18 -21.50 -1.00
C GLN A 49 -11.18 -20.64 -1.78
N PHE A 50 -11.24 -20.79 -3.12
CA PHE A 50 -12.16 -20.01 -3.94
C PHE A 50 -13.57 -20.57 -4.01
N ASP A 51 -13.79 -21.83 -3.63
CA ASP A 51 -15.11 -22.48 -3.73
C ASP A 51 -16.17 -21.75 -2.89
N LYS A 52 -15.77 -21.14 -1.77
CA LYS A 52 -16.65 -20.31 -0.93
C LYS A 52 -17.28 -19.14 -1.70
N TYR A 53 -16.61 -18.62 -2.73
CA TYR A 53 -17.14 -17.51 -3.54
C TYR A 53 -18.07 -17.98 -4.66
N TYR A 54 -18.12 -19.27 -4.98
CA TYR A 54 -18.94 -19.84 -6.06
C TYR A 54 -20.20 -20.55 -5.56
N GLN A 55 -20.54 -20.43 -4.29
CA GLN A 55 -21.78 -20.98 -3.75
C GLN A 55 -22.98 -20.19 -4.28
N LYS A 56 -23.91 -20.88 -4.94
CA LYS A 56 -25.11 -20.27 -5.54
C LYS A 56 -25.99 -19.65 -4.46
N ARG A 57 -26.45 -18.42 -4.69
CA ARG A 57 -27.39 -17.76 -3.78
C ARG A 57 -28.78 -18.39 -3.88
N THR A 58 -29.48 -18.45 -2.74
CA THR A 58 -30.87 -18.94 -2.65
C THR A 58 -31.91 -17.85 -2.91
N SER A 59 -31.57 -16.58 -2.64
CA SER A 59 -32.42 -15.41 -2.85
C SER A 59 -31.88 -14.50 -3.97
N LEU A 60 -32.78 -13.78 -4.65
CA LEU A 60 -32.39 -12.77 -5.65
C LEU A 60 -31.91 -11.48 -4.98
N ILE A 61 -30.94 -10.80 -5.60
CA ILE A 61 -30.50 -9.47 -5.17
C ILE A 61 -31.51 -8.45 -5.68
N ASN A 62 -32.37 -7.95 -4.80
CA ASN A 62 -33.32 -6.89 -5.13
C ASN A 62 -32.80 -5.53 -4.65
N ASN A 63 -31.80 -5.00 -5.35
CA ASN A 63 -31.19 -3.70 -5.05
C ASN A 63 -30.97 -2.94 -6.37
N THR A 64 -32.01 -2.24 -6.84
CA THR A 64 -32.04 -1.66 -8.20
C THR A 64 -31.91 -0.13 -8.22
N GLU A 65 -32.22 0.55 -7.12
CA GLU A 65 -32.29 2.01 -7.07
C GLU A 65 -31.48 2.60 -5.91
N LEU A 66 -30.89 3.77 -6.14
CA LEU A 66 -30.13 4.51 -5.14
C LEU A 66 -31.04 5.44 -4.36
N ASN A 67 -31.12 5.24 -3.05
CA ASN A 67 -31.68 6.24 -2.14
C ASN A 67 -30.59 7.23 -1.70
N GLU A 68 -30.50 8.40 -2.35
CA GLU A 68 -29.51 9.45 -2.01
C GLU A 68 -29.70 10.06 -0.60
N LEU A 69 -30.82 9.77 0.07
CA LEU A 69 -31.07 10.24 1.42
C LEU A 69 -30.29 9.44 2.46
N GLU A 70 -29.94 8.18 2.15
CA GLU A 70 -29.21 7.27 3.02
C GLU A 70 -27.69 7.33 2.77
N PRO A 71 -26.84 6.85 3.70
CA PRO A 71 -25.42 6.66 3.43
C PRO A 71 -25.19 5.68 2.27
N TYR A 72 -24.29 6.03 1.36
CA TYR A 72 -23.86 5.19 0.24
C TYR A 72 -22.36 5.36 -0.02
N ILE A 73 -21.76 4.39 -0.67
CA ILE A 73 -20.39 4.46 -1.18
C ILE A 73 -20.47 4.58 -2.70
N LYS A 74 -19.82 5.61 -3.24
CA LYS A 74 -19.63 5.76 -4.67
C LYS A 74 -18.22 5.28 -5.02
N LEU A 75 -18.15 4.31 -5.93
CA LEU A 75 -16.90 3.80 -6.47
C LEU A 75 -16.76 4.26 -7.92
N THR A 76 -15.71 5.02 -8.20
CA THR A 76 -15.41 5.50 -9.56
C THR A 76 -14.29 4.66 -10.15
N VAL A 77 -14.56 3.98 -11.26
CA VAL A 77 -13.56 3.24 -12.04
C VAL A 77 -12.97 4.17 -13.09
N GLY A 78 -11.69 4.49 -12.91
CA GLY A 78 -10.95 5.40 -13.77
C GLY A 78 -10.74 4.83 -15.17
N ALA A 79 -10.92 5.68 -16.16
CA ALA A 79 -10.56 5.38 -17.53
C ALA A 79 -9.03 5.51 -17.70
N ASN A 80 -8.40 4.43 -18.16
CA ASN A 80 -6.97 4.46 -18.50
C ASN A 80 -6.68 5.25 -19.79
N SER A 81 -7.72 5.61 -20.53
CA SER A 81 -7.64 6.42 -21.75
C SER A 81 -8.53 7.65 -21.59
N PRO A 82 -8.08 8.83 -22.04
CA PRO A 82 -8.91 10.06 -22.01
C PRO A 82 -10.21 9.93 -22.82
N THR A 83 -10.33 8.92 -23.68
CA THR A 83 -11.50 8.69 -24.52
C THR A 83 -12.65 7.96 -23.81
N HIS A 84 -12.40 7.30 -22.68
CA HIS A 84 -13.45 6.58 -21.97
C HIS A 84 -14.00 7.42 -20.82
N LEU A 85 -15.32 7.52 -20.73
CA LEU A 85 -15.97 8.10 -19.58
C LEU A 85 -15.74 7.20 -18.35
N PRO A 86 -15.52 7.77 -17.16
CA PRO A 86 -15.44 7.00 -15.93
C PRO A 86 -16.76 6.26 -15.68
N VAL A 87 -16.66 5.04 -15.15
CA VAL A 87 -17.82 4.22 -14.77
C VAL A 87 -18.05 4.38 -13.26
N TYR A 88 -19.30 4.56 -12.87
CA TYR A 88 -19.69 4.75 -11.48
C TYR A 88 -20.49 3.56 -10.97
N TYR A 89 -20.14 3.12 -9.77
CA TYR A 89 -20.86 2.10 -9.02
C TYR A 89 -21.30 2.67 -7.68
N PHE A 90 -22.48 2.27 -7.22
CA PHE A 90 -23.06 2.76 -5.98
C PHE A 90 -23.39 1.57 -5.08
N ILE A 91 -22.86 1.60 -3.86
CA ILE A 91 -23.02 0.55 -2.86
C ILE A 91 -23.81 1.14 -1.70
N ASN A 92 -24.86 0.47 -1.25
CA ASN A 92 -25.66 0.82 -0.07
C ASN A 92 -25.65 -0.36 0.92
N GLN A 93 -26.49 -0.28 1.96
CA GLN A 93 -26.61 -1.33 2.98
C GLN A 93 -27.02 -2.71 2.42
N GLN A 94 -27.70 -2.75 1.28
CA GLN A 94 -28.10 -4.00 0.60
C GLN A 94 -27.04 -4.53 -0.39
N GLY A 95 -25.90 -3.83 -0.52
CA GLY A 95 -24.80 -4.20 -1.42
C GLY A 95 -24.69 -3.28 -2.64
N LEU A 96 -24.13 -3.80 -3.74
CA LEU A 96 -24.01 -3.03 -4.99
C LEU A 96 -25.37 -2.92 -5.69
N ILE A 97 -25.72 -1.69 -6.10
CA ILE A 97 -26.92 -1.41 -6.89
C ILE A 97 -26.76 -1.98 -8.30
N GLY A 98 -27.72 -2.79 -8.73
CA GLY A 98 -27.69 -3.47 -10.02
C GLY A 98 -26.62 -4.57 -10.12
N SER A 99 -26.20 -5.17 -9.00
CA SER A 99 -25.16 -6.20 -9.01
C SER A 99 -25.52 -7.39 -9.92
N PRO A 100 -24.61 -7.81 -10.81
CA PRO A 100 -24.78 -9.02 -11.62
C PRO A 100 -24.39 -10.30 -10.85
N LYS A 101 -24.01 -10.20 -9.57
CA LYS A 101 -23.59 -11.34 -8.75
C LYS A 101 -24.76 -12.32 -8.55
N THR A 102 -24.48 -13.61 -8.74
CA THR A 102 -25.40 -14.72 -8.40
C THR A 102 -24.87 -15.64 -7.29
N ALA A 103 -23.67 -15.36 -6.77
CA ALA A 103 -23.12 -16.03 -5.60
C ALA A 103 -23.70 -15.52 -4.27
N ASN A 104 -23.61 -16.32 -3.22
CA ASN A 104 -24.14 -16.02 -1.88
C ASN A 104 -23.29 -15.01 -1.08
N SER A 105 -22.06 -14.71 -1.49
CA SER A 105 -21.18 -13.76 -0.78
C SER A 105 -21.79 -12.36 -0.65
N GLU A 106 -21.74 -11.80 0.55
CA GLU A 106 -22.21 -10.44 0.87
C GLU A 106 -21.18 -9.37 0.46
N ASP A 107 -19.89 -9.67 0.57
CA ASP A 107 -18.79 -8.76 0.19
C ASP A 107 -18.87 -8.31 -1.27
N ILE A 108 -18.45 -7.08 -1.58
CA ILE A 108 -18.41 -6.59 -2.96
C ILE A 108 -17.15 -7.13 -3.65
N ILE A 109 -17.32 -8.09 -4.56
CA ILE A 109 -16.24 -8.79 -5.23
C ILE A 109 -15.93 -8.12 -6.57
N ILE A 110 -14.65 -7.85 -6.80
CA ILE A 110 -14.12 -7.20 -7.99
C ILE A 110 -13.19 -8.19 -8.71
N GLY A 111 -13.32 -8.29 -10.02
CA GLY A 111 -12.48 -9.17 -10.83
C GLY A 111 -12.76 -9.05 -12.32
N ARG A 112 -12.26 -10.00 -13.10
CA ARG A 112 -12.56 -10.08 -14.54
C ARG A 112 -13.64 -11.12 -14.83
N SER A 113 -14.42 -10.85 -15.87
CA SER A 113 -15.47 -11.77 -16.33
C SER A 113 -14.91 -13.18 -16.60
N HIS A 114 -15.71 -14.19 -16.25
CA HIS A 114 -15.46 -15.58 -16.58
C HIS A 114 -16.79 -16.30 -16.80
N VAL A 115 -16.86 -17.17 -17.80
CA VAL A 115 -18.06 -17.95 -18.11
C VAL A 115 -18.23 -19.05 -17.05
N ARG A 116 -19.19 -18.90 -16.13
CA ARG A 116 -19.67 -19.93 -15.20
C ARG A 116 -21.17 -19.78 -14.97
N GLN A 117 -21.80 -20.83 -14.46
CA GLN A 117 -23.19 -20.80 -14.02
C GLN A 117 -23.42 -19.87 -12.81
N VAL A 118 -22.43 -19.77 -11.91
CA VAL A 118 -22.45 -18.86 -10.76
C VAL A 118 -21.44 -17.73 -10.98
N ASN A 119 -21.93 -16.50 -10.99
CA ASN A 119 -21.13 -15.29 -11.10
C ASN A 119 -20.84 -14.72 -9.70
N PRO A 120 -19.59 -14.73 -9.23
CA PRO A 120 -19.23 -14.16 -7.93
C PRO A 120 -19.10 -12.63 -7.95
N LEU A 121 -19.03 -12.00 -9.12
CA LEU A 121 -18.57 -10.63 -9.26
C LEU A 121 -19.71 -9.62 -9.20
N ASP A 122 -19.53 -8.58 -8.39
CA ASP A 122 -20.36 -7.36 -8.45
C ASP A 122 -19.81 -6.38 -9.49
N ILE A 123 -18.48 -6.22 -9.52
CA ILE A 123 -17.82 -5.29 -10.44
C ILE A 123 -16.92 -6.08 -11.37
N ILE A 124 -17.29 -6.05 -12.66
CA ILE A 124 -16.57 -6.72 -13.73
C ILE A 124 -15.67 -5.70 -14.41
N LEU A 125 -14.36 -5.89 -14.26
CA LEU A 125 -13.36 -5.10 -14.94
C LEU A 125 -13.09 -5.66 -16.34
N GLN A 126 -12.79 -4.77 -17.30
CA GLN A 126 -12.46 -5.15 -18.68
C GLN A 126 -11.30 -6.16 -18.70
N MET A 127 -11.37 -7.12 -19.63
CA MET A 127 -10.48 -8.28 -19.70
C MET A 127 -9.02 -7.90 -19.97
N LYS A 128 -8.29 -7.56 -18.91
CA LYS A 128 -6.82 -7.59 -18.90
C LYS A 128 -6.37 -8.89 -18.26
N ARG A 129 -5.47 -9.62 -18.93
CA ARG A 129 -4.95 -10.93 -18.45
C ARG A 129 -4.37 -10.86 -17.03
N LEU A 130 -3.87 -9.70 -16.62
CA LEU A 130 -3.29 -9.46 -15.30
C LEU A 130 -4.31 -9.39 -14.15
N ILE A 131 -5.61 -9.26 -14.44
CA ILE A 131 -6.66 -9.21 -13.41
C ILE A 131 -7.17 -10.64 -13.16
N SER A 132 -7.18 -11.07 -11.91
CA SER A 132 -7.69 -12.40 -11.52
C SER A 132 -9.21 -12.47 -11.67
N LYS A 133 -9.77 -13.67 -11.84
CA LYS A 133 -11.23 -13.87 -11.99
C LYS A 133 -11.97 -13.32 -10.77
N VAL A 134 -11.49 -13.68 -9.59
CA VAL A 134 -11.84 -13.07 -8.30
C VAL A 134 -10.56 -12.45 -7.77
N HIS A 135 -10.46 -11.12 -7.76
CA HIS A 135 -9.19 -10.42 -7.54
C HIS A 135 -9.10 -9.80 -6.15
N CYS A 136 -10.11 -9.01 -5.78
CA CYS A 136 -10.20 -8.41 -4.46
C CYS A 136 -11.66 -8.26 -4.04
N LYS A 137 -11.88 -7.91 -2.77
CA LYS A 137 -13.19 -7.61 -2.25
C LYS A 137 -13.20 -6.37 -1.37
N LEU A 138 -14.35 -5.70 -1.34
CA LEU A 138 -14.67 -4.64 -0.39
C LEU A 138 -15.68 -5.15 0.64
N ILE A 139 -15.40 -4.89 1.90
CA ILE A 139 -16.28 -5.21 3.03
C ILE A 139 -16.86 -3.89 3.52
N CYS A 140 -18.17 -3.71 3.36
CA CYS A 140 -18.84 -2.43 3.57
C CYS A 140 -19.93 -2.48 4.66
N GLN A 141 -20.21 -3.65 5.23
CA GLN A 141 -21.34 -3.85 6.15
C GLN A 141 -21.30 -2.88 7.34
N ASP A 142 -20.12 -2.70 7.94
CA ASP A 142 -19.91 -1.83 9.10
C ASP A 142 -20.11 -0.34 8.78
N TYR A 143 -19.93 0.07 7.52
CA TYR A 143 -20.11 1.46 7.11
C TYR A 143 -21.60 1.90 7.12
N PHE A 144 -22.53 0.98 6.84
CA PHE A 144 -23.95 1.28 6.66
C PHE A 144 -24.80 1.09 7.92
N ARG A 145 -24.19 0.93 9.09
CA ARG A 145 -24.91 0.70 10.33
C ARG A 145 -25.97 1.79 10.57
N GLN A 146 -27.24 1.38 10.71
CA GLN A 146 -28.37 2.30 10.93
C GLN A 146 -28.34 2.86 12.37
N GLU A 147 -27.65 3.97 12.57
CA GLU A 147 -27.53 4.64 13.87
C GLU A 147 -28.86 5.18 14.42
N PHE A 148 -29.86 5.46 13.59
CA PHE A 148 -31.08 6.15 14.03
C PHE A 148 -31.89 5.36 15.07
N ILE A 149 -32.09 4.06 14.84
CA ILE A 149 -32.80 3.17 15.77
C ILE A 149 -31.98 3.01 17.05
N LEU A 150 -30.66 2.83 16.92
CA LEU A 150 -29.76 2.69 18.05
C LEU A 150 -29.72 3.95 18.90
N LYS A 151 -29.69 5.15 18.31
CA LYS A 151 -29.54 6.42 19.03
C LYS A 151 -30.78 6.80 19.83
N LEU A 152 -31.99 6.57 19.31
CA LEU A 152 -33.23 6.80 20.07
C LEU A 152 -33.36 5.80 21.22
N ILE A 153 -33.23 4.51 20.93
CA ILE A 153 -33.29 3.46 21.95
C ILE A 153 -32.18 3.68 22.99
N TYR A 154 -30.96 4.02 22.57
CA TYR A 154 -29.85 4.38 23.45
C TYR A 154 -30.15 5.58 24.34
N THR A 155 -30.69 6.66 23.77
CA THR A 155 -31.04 7.86 24.54
C THR A 155 -32.10 7.52 25.59
N LEU A 156 -33.12 6.73 25.21
CA LEU A 156 -34.17 6.27 26.11
C LEU A 156 -33.61 5.32 27.19
N VAL A 157 -32.76 4.38 26.82
CA VAL A 157 -32.11 3.42 27.74
C VAL A 157 -31.19 4.15 28.71
N LEU A 158 -30.32 5.05 28.27
CA LEU A 158 -29.46 5.85 29.15
C LEU A 158 -30.22 6.78 30.09
N TYR A 159 -31.40 7.25 29.66
CA TYR A 159 -32.27 8.05 30.51
C TYR A 159 -32.95 7.20 31.60
N ARG A 160 -33.22 5.93 31.29
CA ARG A 160 -33.83 4.95 32.19
C ARG A 160 -32.81 4.28 33.12
N ILE A 161 -31.54 4.14 32.72
CA ILE A 161 -30.48 3.63 33.60
C ILE A 161 -30.19 4.69 34.66
N ARG A 162 -30.50 4.33 35.90
CA ARG A 162 -30.22 5.12 37.09
C ARG A 162 -29.17 4.44 37.94
N THR A 163 -28.36 5.23 38.62
CA THR A 163 -27.47 4.72 39.68
C THR A 163 -28.32 4.23 40.86
N GLN A 164 -27.71 3.51 41.81
CA GLN A 164 -28.37 3.13 43.08
C GLN A 164 -28.95 4.35 43.83
N SER A 165 -28.35 5.52 43.62
CA SER A 165 -28.79 6.82 44.14
C SER A 165 -29.83 7.55 43.27
N ASN A 166 -30.42 6.87 42.29
CA ASN A 166 -31.44 7.38 41.37
C ASN A 166 -30.98 8.54 40.45
N PHE A 167 -29.67 8.78 40.38
CA PHE A 167 -29.09 9.78 39.48
C PHE A 167 -28.89 9.21 38.08
N PRO A 168 -28.91 10.07 37.04
CA PRO A 168 -28.46 9.66 35.71
C PRO A 168 -27.03 9.12 35.74
N LEU A 169 -26.70 8.24 34.79
CA LEU A 169 -25.32 7.80 34.57
C LEU A 169 -24.36 9.01 34.45
N PRO A 170 -23.19 8.97 35.12
CA PRO A 170 -22.17 10.00 34.99
C PRO A 170 -21.78 10.23 33.52
N GLN A 171 -21.45 11.47 33.17
CA GLN A 171 -21.14 11.86 31.79
C GLN A 171 -20.02 11.01 31.18
N ARG A 172 -19.00 10.64 31.97
CA ARG A 172 -17.91 9.77 31.51
C ARG A 172 -18.37 8.36 31.16
N ALA A 173 -19.30 7.78 31.92
CA ALA A 173 -19.88 6.47 31.62
C ALA A 173 -20.74 6.54 30.35
N ARG A 174 -21.56 7.59 30.21
CA ARG A 174 -22.32 7.85 28.98
C ARG A 174 -21.40 7.99 27.77
N PHE A 175 -20.30 8.71 27.91
CA PHE A 175 -19.30 8.84 26.85
C PHE A 175 -18.71 7.47 26.47
N ILE A 176 -18.26 6.67 27.44
CA ILE A 176 -17.70 5.33 27.17
C ILE A 176 -18.72 4.42 26.46
N ILE A 177 -19.99 4.42 26.91
CA ILE A 177 -21.05 3.64 26.27
C ILE A 177 -21.32 4.16 24.85
N SER A 178 -21.29 5.47 24.64
CA SER A 178 -21.43 6.05 23.29
C SER A 178 -20.31 5.58 22.38
N GLN A 179 -19.06 5.53 22.84
CA GLN A 179 -17.93 5.03 22.05
C GLN A 179 -18.11 3.57 21.61
N PHE A 180 -18.79 2.74 22.41
CA PHE A 180 -19.12 1.35 22.04
C PHE A 180 -20.24 1.25 21.00
N LEU A 181 -21.15 2.22 20.97
CA LEU A 181 -22.29 2.25 20.04
C LEU A 181 -21.94 2.98 18.73
N ASP A 182 -21.08 3.98 18.81
CA ASP A 182 -20.45 4.72 17.72
C ASP A 182 -19.29 3.89 17.13
N GLN A 183 -19.48 2.57 16.94
CA GLN A 183 -18.44 1.78 16.29
C GLN A 183 -18.07 2.43 14.96
N PRO A 184 -16.77 2.53 14.68
CA PRO A 184 -16.31 3.32 13.56
C PRO A 184 -16.83 2.74 12.24
N ARG A 185 -17.44 3.61 11.41
CA ARG A 185 -17.96 3.28 10.08
C ARG A 185 -16.80 3.04 9.13
N HIS A 186 -16.33 1.80 9.09
CA HIS A 186 -15.18 1.40 8.29
C HIS A 186 -15.60 0.68 7.01
N VAL A 187 -14.82 0.90 5.96
CA VAL A 187 -14.82 0.07 4.76
C VAL A 187 -13.47 -0.59 4.70
N TYR A 188 -13.43 -1.89 4.43
CA TYR A 188 -12.19 -2.63 4.30
C TYR A 188 -12.00 -3.11 2.87
N ILE A 189 -10.74 -3.23 2.46
CA ILE A 189 -10.34 -3.88 1.21
C ILE A 189 -9.41 -5.05 1.53
N GLN A 190 -9.57 -6.13 0.77
CA GLN A 190 -8.75 -7.33 0.86
C GLN A 190 -8.41 -7.82 -0.55
N ASP A 191 -7.14 -8.08 -0.81
CA ASP A 191 -6.72 -8.84 -1.99
C ASP A 191 -6.98 -10.33 -1.76
N LEU A 192 -7.47 -11.02 -2.80
CA LEU A 192 -7.90 -12.41 -2.71
C LEU A 192 -6.88 -13.41 -3.27
N GLY A 193 -5.58 -13.17 -3.09
CA GLY A 193 -4.56 -14.08 -3.62
C GLY A 193 -4.23 -13.77 -5.08
N SER A 194 -4.39 -12.52 -5.51
CA SER A 194 -4.29 -12.17 -6.92
C SER A 194 -2.85 -12.14 -7.42
N LEU A 195 -2.64 -12.44 -8.71
CA LEU A 195 -1.30 -12.50 -9.29
C LEU A 195 -0.60 -11.13 -9.35
N SER A 196 -1.35 -10.10 -9.76
CA SER A 196 -0.79 -8.75 -9.92
C SER A 196 -0.86 -7.91 -8.65
N GLY A 197 -1.55 -8.41 -7.62
CA GLY A 197 -1.83 -7.72 -6.39
C GLY A 197 -2.81 -6.55 -6.58
N THR A 198 -3.50 -6.24 -5.50
CA THR A 198 -4.23 -4.99 -5.31
C THR A 198 -3.32 -4.00 -4.60
N SER A 199 -3.30 -2.73 -5.02
CA SER A 199 -2.47 -1.70 -4.36
C SER A 199 -3.27 -0.50 -3.91
N LEU A 200 -2.96 0.08 -2.75
CA LEU A 200 -3.56 1.31 -2.22
C LEU A 200 -2.62 2.51 -2.46
N GLN A 201 -3.15 3.65 -2.88
CA GLN A 201 -2.37 4.88 -3.04
C GLN A 201 -2.02 5.48 -1.68
N LEU A 202 -0.75 5.80 -1.47
CA LEU A 202 -0.30 6.57 -0.33
C LEU A 202 -0.69 8.05 -0.46
N LYS A 203 -0.89 8.71 0.67
CA LYS A 203 -1.09 10.17 0.73
C LYS A 203 0.24 10.85 1.06
N ASN A 204 0.37 12.12 0.69
CA ASN A 204 1.55 12.93 1.00
C ASN A 204 1.53 13.49 2.44
N THR A 205 0.33 13.68 2.99
CA THR A 205 0.08 14.25 4.32
C THR A 205 0.05 13.21 5.45
N THR A 206 -0.33 11.97 5.14
CA THR A 206 -0.53 10.91 6.15
C THR A 206 0.48 9.79 5.93
N PRO A 207 1.30 9.44 6.95
CA PRO A 207 2.28 8.36 6.81
C PRO A 207 1.59 7.02 6.69
N CYS A 208 2.14 6.17 5.83
CA CYS A 208 1.89 4.73 5.88
C CYS A 208 3.01 4.05 6.64
N ILE A 209 2.68 3.34 7.71
CA ILE A 209 3.67 2.62 8.52
C ILE A 209 4.25 1.45 7.73
N MET A 210 5.57 1.41 7.65
CA MET A 210 6.32 0.40 6.92
C MET A 210 6.41 -0.89 7.72
N LYS A 211 6.08 -2.02 7.08
CA LYS A 211 6.14 -3.36 7.67
C LYS A 211 7.13 -4.22 6.90
N GLN A 212 7.72 -5.21 7.58
CA GLN A 212 8.55 -6.20 6.91
C GLN A 212 7.74 -6.98 5.85
N ASP A 213 8.42 -7.35 4.77
CA ASP A 213 7.86 -8.01 3.57
C ASP A 213 6.77 -7.23 2.83
N GLN A 214 6.62 -5.95 3.14
CA GLN A 214 5.73 -5.05 2.44
C GLN A 214 6.38 -4.55 1.14
N MET A 215 5.60 -4.53 0.06
CA MET A 215 6.02 -4.02 -1.25
C MET A 215 5.37 -2.66 -1.55
N TYR A 216 6.17 -1.75 -2.09
CA TYR A 216 5.76 -0.42 -2.51
C TYR A 216 6.16 -0.19 -3.97
N SER A 217 5.22 0.18 -4.82
CA SER A 217 5.42 0.40 -6.26
C SER A 217 5.23 1.86 -6.65
N PHE A 218 5.99 2.30 -7.63
CA PHE A 218 5.94 3.64 -8.20
C PHE A 218 6.53 3.66 -9.62
N GLY A 219 6.16 4.66 -10.41
CA GLY A 219 6.43 4.67 -11.84
C GLY A 219 5.85 3.43 -12.55
N ALA A 220 6.38 3.09 -13.73
CA ALA A 220 5.82 2.00 -14.52
C ALA A 220 6.30 0.60 -14.07
N ASN A 221 7.56 0.47 -13.62
CA ASN A 221 8.21 -0.83 -13.42
C ASN A 221 9.12 -0.87 -12.17
N TYR A 222 8.96 0.08 -11.25
CA TYR A 222 9.81 0.18 -10.06
C TYR A 222 9.04 -0.15 -8.81
N HIS A 223 9.69 -0.87 -7.92
CA HIS A 223 9.19 -1.14 -6.59
C HIS A 223 10.35 -1.29 -5.62
N PHE A 224 10.08 -1.06 -4.35
CA PHE A 224 10.97 -1.51 -3.28
C PHE A 224 10.23 -2.41 -2.31
N ILE A 225 10.99 -3.29 -1.67
CA ILE A 225 10.50 -4.24 -0.67
C ILE A 225 11.24 -3.96 0.64
N VAL A 226 10.48 -3.88 1.73
CA VAL A 226 11.04 -3.78 3.08
C VAL A 226 11.47 -5.16 3.52
N LYS A 227 12.79 -5.41 3.56
CA LYS A 227 13.37 -6.72 3.92
C LYS A 227 13.53 -6.89 5.43
N PHE A 228 13.67 -5.78 6.15
CA PHE A 228 13.78 -5.76 7.60
C PHE A 228 13.28 -4.40 8.09
N CYS A 229 12.55 -4.37 9.20
CA CYS A 229 12.05 -3.14 9.80
C CYS A 229 12.03 -3.31 11.32
N GLN A 230 12.77 -2.45 12.01
CA GLN A 230 12.88 -2.43 13.46
C GLN A 230 12.67 -1.00 13.96
N SER A 231 11.82 -0.87 14.97
CA SER A 231 11.55 0.38 15.67
C SER A 231 12.64 0.66 16.71
N PHE A 232 12.80 1.93 17.10
CA PHE A 232 13.78 2.32 18.10
C PHE A 232 13.54 1.57 19.42
N ASN A 233 14.57 0.88 19.91
CA ASN A 233 14.52 0.12 21.16
C ASN A 233 15.09 0.96 22.31
N GLU A 234 14.23 1.68 23.04
CA GLU A 234 14.66 2.56 24.15
C GLU A 234 15.42 1.80 25.26
N GLY A 235 15.11 0.52 25.48
CA GLY A 235 15.76 -0.35 26.46
C GLY A 235 16.94 -1.16 25.93
N GLY A 236 17.37 -0.91 24.68
CA GLY A 236 18.46 -1.65 24.05
C GLY A 236 19.84 -1.35 24.64
N LYS A 237 20.87 -2.01 24.11
CA LYS A 237 22.28 -1.74 24.38
C LYS A 237 22.75 -0.52 23.57
N ASP A 238 23.68 0.24 24.11
CA ASP A 238 24.35 1.29 23.34
C ASP A 238 25.24 0.68 22.25
N ILE A 239 25.56 1.47 21.21
CA ILE A 239 26.34 0.96 20.09
C ILE A 239 27.79 0.74 20.52
N ASP A 240 28.26 -0.49 20.33
CA ASP A 240 29.61 -0.96 20.65
C ASP A 240 30.30 -1.56 19.41
N ASP A 241 31.49 -2.11 19.59
CA ASP A 241 32.23 -2.74 18.48
C ASP A 241 31.52 -4.00 17.96
N GLN A 242 30.79 -4.73 18.81
CA GLN A 242 30.02 -5.90 18.40
C GLN A 242 28.92 -5.53 17.40
N PHE A 243 28.27 -4.36 17.55
CA PHE A 243 27.31 -3.84 16.58
C PHE A 243 27.93 -3.74 15.18
N PHE A 244 29.12 -3.16 15.07
CA PHE A 244 29.82 -3.04 13.79
C PHE A 244 30.28 -4.39 13.22
N GLN A 245 30.65 -5.35 14.09
CA GLN A 245 30.93 -6.72 13.64
C GLN A 245 29.68 -7.39 13.04
N LEU A 246 28.49 -7.19 13.63
CA LEU A 246 27.23 -7.67 13.05
C LEU A 246 26.96 -7.05 11.67
N LEU A 247 27.23 -5.75 11.50
CA LEU A 247 27.09 -5.09 10.20
C LEU A 247 28.11 -5.60 9.16
N LYS A 248 29.35 -5.85 9.58
CA LYS A 248 30.37 -6.50 8.74
C LYS A 248 29.93 -7.89 8.29
N GLN A 249 29.33 -8.68 9.18
CA GLN A 249 28.74 -9.99 8.84
C GLN A 249 27.64 -9.86 7.77
N LEU A 250 26.69 -8.94 7.95
CA LEU A 250 25.65 -8.68 6.94
C LEU A 250 26.24 -8.26 5.60
N TYR A 251 27.27 -7.41 5.62
CA TYR A 251 27.96 -6.97 4.42
C TYR A 251 28.55 -8.17 3.66
N ILE A 252 29.29 -9.05 4.35
CA ILE A 252 29.90 -10.24 3.76
C ILE A 252 28.84 -11.17 3.16
N LEU A 253 27.74 -11.44 3.88
CA LEU A 253 26.65 -12.31 3.43
C LEU A 253 25.94 -11.81 2.16
N LYS A 254 26.03 -10.51 1.84
CA LYS A 254 25.29 -9.88 0.72
C LYS A 254 26.19 -9.16 -0.29
N LYS A 255 27.52 -9.35 -0.24
CA LYS A 255 28.44 -8.69 -1.17
C LYS A 255 28.10 -9.03 -2.64
N PRO A 256 28.16 -8.04 -3.57
CA PRO A 256 28.49 -6.61 -3.41
C PRO A 256 27.26 -5.67 -3.32
N LYS A 257 26.11 -6.13 -2.79
CA LYS A 257 24.80 -5.48 -3.03
C LYS A 257 24.23 -4.65 -1.87
N LEU A 258 24.89 -4.63 -0.71
CA LEU A 258 24.40 -3.96 0.49
C LEU A 258 25.10 -2.62 0.73
N ARG A 259 24.31 -1.56 0.95
CA ARG A 259 24.76 -0.21 1.33
C ARG A 259 24.29 0.10 2.76
N PHE A 260 25.07 0.90 3.48
CA PHE A 260 24.74 1.38 4.81
C PHE A 260 24.57 2.89 4.76
N TYR A 261 23.55 3.39 5.46
CA TYR A 261 23.28 4.82 5.61
C TYR A 261 23.12 5.16 7.08
N PHE A 262 24.04 5.96 7.60
CA PHE A 262 24.00 6.54 8.93
C PHE A 262 23.72 8.04 8.82
N GLY A 263 22.97 8.60 9.78
CA GLY A 263 22.87 10.05 9.95
C GLY A 263 24.21 10.69 10.33
N ASP A 264 25.06 9.95 11.07
CA ASP A 264 26.40 10.37 11.46
C ASP A 264 27.49 9.79 10.52
N PRO A 265 28.24 10.65 9.79
CA PRO A 265 29.35 10.21 8.94
C PRO A 265 30.46 9.45 9.67
N ASN A 266 30.72 9.75 10.95
CA ASN A 266 31.77 9.10 11.73
C ASN A 266 31.49 7.61 11.93
N MET A 267 30.21 7.26 12.13
CA MET A 267 29.76 5.87 12.26
C MET A 267 30.01 5.08 10.98
N LEU A 268 29.75 5.70 9.83
CA LEU A 268 30.02 5.09 8.53
C LEU A 268 31.52 4.87 8.32
N GLN A 269 32.36 5.85 8.68
CA GLN A 269 33.82 5.72 8.60
C GLN A 269 34.33 4.60 9.50
N LYS A 270 33.83 4.50 10.75
CA LYS A 270 34.18 3.43 11.68
C LYS A 270 33.82 2.06 11.13
N LEU A 271 32.62 1.90 10.54
CA LEU A 271 32.22 0.66 9.88
C LEU A 271 33.17 0.28 8.74
N PHE A 272 33.55 1.22 7.89
CA PHE A 272 34.47 0.94 6.78
C PHE A 272 35.86 0.53 7.26
N ASN A 273 36.39 1.16 8.31
CA ASN A 273 37.65 0.76 8.92
C ASN A 273 37.58 -0.70 9.41
N ILE A 274 36.50 -1.09 10.10
CA ILE A 274 36.29 -2.47 10.59
C ILE A 274 36.13 -3.48 9.45
N ILE A 275 35.46 -3.09 8.36
CA ILE A 275 35.34 -3.91 7.15
C ILE A 275 36.72 -4.13 6.50
N GLN A 276 37.59 -3.11 6.48
CA GLN A 276 38.93 -3.19 5.89
C GLN A 276 39.95 -3.95 6.75
N GLN A 277 39.83 -3.89 8.08
CA GLN A 277 40.85 -4.39 9.03
C GLN A 277 40.90 -5.91 9.24
N GLY A 278 39.98 -6.72 8.71
CA GLY A 278 39.97 -8.16 9.04
C GLY A 278 40.26 -9.07 7.85
N SER A 279 41.22 -9.99 8.04
CA SER A 279 41.22 -11.28 7.35
C SER A 279 39.89 -11.99 7.62
N ILE A 280 39.34 -12.63 6.60
CA ILE A 280 38.09 -13.39 6.68
C ILE A 280 38.38 -14.61 7.56
N GLU A 281 38.14 -14.53 8.87
CA GLU A 281 38.12 -15.75 9.68
C GLU A 281 36.93 -16.59 9.24
N ASP A 282 37.19 -17.85 8.88
CA ASP A 282 36.23 -18.83 8.35
C ASP A 282 35.04 -19.14 9.29
N SER A 283 35.00 -18.56 10.49
CA SER A 283 33.96 -18.79 11.51
C SER A 283 32.59 -18.20 11.14
N TYR A 284 32.52 -17.27 10.19
CA TYR A 284 31.27 -16.59 9.81
C TYR A 284 30.35 -17.40 8.87
N ASN A 285 30.84 -18.49 8.30
CA ASN A 285 30.13 -19.25 7.26
C ASN A 285 28.85 -19.98 7.74
N LYS A 286 28.53 -19.99 9.04
CA LYS A 286 27.34 -20.68 9.59
C LYS A 286 26.19 -19.78 10.04
N THR A 287 26.39 -18.46 10.13
CA THR A 287 25.36 -17.57 10.71
C THR A 287 24.34 -17.15 9.63
N ASN A 288 23.06 -17.44 9.84
CA ASN A 288 21.98 -16.99 8.95
C ASN A 288 21.77 -15.46 9.12
N GLN A 289 21.41 -14.77 8.03
CA GLN A 289 21.08 -13.35 8.02
C GLN A 289 20.04 -12.96 9.08
N GLU A 290 19.04 -13.82 9.29
CA GLU A 290 17.99 -13.59 10.31
C GLU A 290 18.57 -13.50 11.72
N GLN A 291 19.52 -14.37 12.07
CA GLN A 291 20.18 -14.35 13.38
C GLN A 291 20.96 -13.05 13.60
N VAL A 292 21.56 -12.50 12.55
CA VAL A 292 22.26 -11.22 12.63
C VAL A 292 21.26 -10.08 12.85
N TYR A 293 20.11 -10.11 12.16
CA TYR A 293 19.06 -9.13 12.40
C TYR A 293 18.48 -9.20 13.81
N ASP A 294 18.27 -10.40 14.35
CA ASP A 294 17.76 -10.56 15.71
C ASP A 294 18.70 -9.95 16.75
N LYS A 295 20.02 -10.16 16.60
CA LYS A 295 21.03 -9.51 17.46
C LYS A 295 21.04 -7.99 17.31
N LEU A 296 20.83 -7.48 16.09
CA LEU A 296 20.75 -6.03 15.86
C LEU A 296 19.55 -5.36 16.57
N LYS A 297 18.46 -6.10 16.83
CA LYS A 297 17.29 -5.58 17.58
C LYS A 297 17.61 -5.29 19.05
N GLU A 298 18.67 -5.88 19.60
CA GLU A 298 19.09 -5.66 20.99
C GLU A 298 19.64 -4.26 21.23
N TYR A 299 19.98 -3.50 20.18
CA TYR A 299 20.61 -2.18 20.29
C TYR A 299 19.58 -1.03 20.26
N LYS A 300 19.93 0.11 20.86
CA LYS A 300 19.14 1.35 20.84
C LYS A 300 19.18 2.03 19.47
N VAL A 301 18.56 1.39 18.47
CA VAL A 301 18.59 1.87 17.08
C VAL A 301 17.30 1.49 16.36
N ALA A 302 16.79 2.39 15.54
CA ALA A 302 15.78 2.05 14.54
C ALA A 302 16.48 1.68 13.23
N ILE A 303 16.07 0.57 12.62
CA ILE A 303 16.71 0.02 11.42
C ILE A 303 15.66 -0.26 10.37
N ILE A 304 15.93 0.10 9.12
CA ILE A 304 15.13 -0.38 7.98
C ILE A 304 16.04 -0.85 6.84
N ASN A 305 15.78 -2.04 6.32
CA ASN A 305 16.43 -2.55 5.11
C ASN A 305 15.45 -2.50 3.95
N ILE A 306 15.79 -1.76 2.90
CA ILE A 306 15.00 -1.63 1.69
C ILE A 306 15.76 -2.24 0.51
N GLY A 307 15.13 -3.17 -0.20
CA GLY A 307 15.60 -3.69 -1.48
C GLY A 307 14.85 -3.03 -2.64
N LEU A 308 15.58 -2.25 -3.46
CA LEU A 308 15.02 -1.62 -4.65
C LEU A 308 15.15 -2.53 -5.88
N ASN A 309 14.06 -2.64 -6.64
CA ASN A 309 13.96 -3.49 -7.83
C ASN A 309 13.41 -2.76 -9.04
N GLN A 310 13.85 -3.21 -10.21
CA GLN A 310 13.32 -2.82 -11.50
C GLN A 310 12.81 -4.09 -12.21
N GLN A 311 11.52 -4.20 -12.49
CA GLN A 311 10.90 -5.42 -13.03
C GLN A 311 11.52 -5.91 -14.35
N ARG A 312 12.07 -5.01 -15.17
CA ARG A 312 12.54 -5.31 -16.54
C ARG A 312 14.02 -5.61 -16.70
N LYS A 313 14.83 -5.39 -15.67
CA LYS A 313 16.27 -5.68 -15.77
C LYS A 313 16.63 -6.61 -14.62
N ARG A 314 17.35 -7.71 -14.93
CA ARG A 314 18.08 -8.53 -13.93
C ARG A 314 19.23 -7.74 -13.27
N ILE A 315 19.10 -6.42 -13.14
CA ILE A 315 20.03 -5.60 -12.37
C ILE A 315 19.89 -6.01 -10.92
N SER A 316 21.03 -6.23 -10.29
CA SER A 316 21.20 -6.58 -8.91
C SER A 316 20.32 -5.73 -7.99
N PHE A 317 19.48 -6.41 -7.19
CA PHE A 317 18.84 -5.86 -5.99
C PHE A 317 19.85 -4.99 -5.22
N SER A 318 19.72 -3.67 -5.24
CA SER A 318 20.49 -2.83 -4.32
C SER A 318 19.73 -2.81 -3.00
N GLN A 319 20.32 -3.40 -1.96
CA GLN A 319 19.80 -3.31 -0.61
C GLN A 319 20.46 -2.13 0.09
N THR A 320 19.67 -1.35 0.83
CA THR A 320 20.20 -0.33 1.74
C THR A 320 19.62 -0.52 3.12
N LEU A 321 20.51 -0.59 4.11
CA LEU A 321 20.20 -0.45 5.52
C LEU A 321 20.32 1.01 5.95
N TYR A 322 19.26 1.56 6.53
CA TYR A 322 19.24 2.87 7.14
C TYR A 322 19.15 2.71 8.65
N PHE A 323 19.93 3.53 9.37
CA PHE A 323 20.00 3.54 10.82
C PHE A 323 19.61 4.91 11.35
N HIS A 324 18.76 4.92 12.37
CA HIS A 324 18.44 6.11 13.14
C HIS A 324 18.72 5.84 14.63
N LEU A 325 19.62 6.64 15.20
CA LEU A 325 20.27 6.37 16.49
C LEU A 325 19.64 7.10 17.67
N GLU A 326 18.62 7.91 17.41
CA GLU A 326 18.05 8.80 18.40
C GLU A 326 16.55 8.53 18.56
N ASN A 327 15.98 9.00 19.68
CA ASN A 327 14.54 8.94 19.91
C ASN A 327 13.87 10.23 19.41
N GLU A 328 14.09 10.57 18.15
CA GLU A 328 13.50 11.72 17.48
C GLU A 328 13.05 11.38 16.05
N ASP A 329 12.55 12.37 15.32
CA ASP A 329 12.21 12.15 13.91
C ASP A 329 13.52 12.10 13.11
N SER A 330 13.69 11.08 12.26
CA SER A 330 14.89 11.03 11.42
C SER A 330 14.84 12.06 10.30
N TYR A 331 16.00 12.33 9.69
CA TYR A 331 16.05 13.00 8.40
C TYR A 331 15.19 12.27 7.36
N GLU A 332 14.64 13.06 6.44
CA GLU A 332 13.79 12.56 5.37
C GLU A 332 14.64 11.95 4.25
N ILE A 333 14.38 10.68 3.94
CA ILE A 333 15.03 9.97 2.84
C ILE A 333 14.09 10.02 1.63
N THR A 334 14.60 10.50 0.50
CA THR A 334 13.78 10.76 -0.69
C THR A 334 14.16 9.85 -1.85
N ILE A 335 13.16 9.40 -2.60
CA ILE A 335 13.31 8.62 -3.84
C ILE A 335 12.68 9.42 -4.98
N GLY A 336 13.37 9.55 -6.11
CA GLY A 336 12.83 10.24 -7.28
C GLY A 336 13.83 10.39 -8.43
N ARG A 337 13.44 11.07 -9.51
CA ARG A 337 14.35 11.27 -10.67
C ARG A 337 15.34 12.42 -10.53
N SER A 338 15.08 13.36 -9.62
CA SER A 338 15.95 14.53 -9.37
C SER A 338 17.30 14.11 -8.75
N ASN A 339 18.35 14.90 -8.98
CA ASN A 339 19.69 14.69 -8.41
C ASN A 339 19.74 14.92 -6.90
N GLU A 340 18.80 15.68 -6.37
CA GLU A 340 18.71 16.02 -4.94
C GLU A 340 18.18 14.86 -4.09
N ASN A 341 17.65 13.79 -4.70
CA ASN A 341 17.10 12.68 -3.95
C ASN A 341 18.19 11.81 -3.35
N SER A 342 17.94 11.28 -2.15
CA SER A 342 18.79 10.26 -1.54
C SER A 342 18.95 9.04 -2.45
N TYR A 343 17.87 8.69 -3.19
CA TYR A 343 17.86 7.63 -4.20
C TYR A 343 17.37 8.15 -5.54
N LYS A 344 18.33 8.44 -6.43
CA LYS A 344 18.06 8.86 -7.81
C LYS A 344 17.70 7.67 -8.69
N ILE A 345 16.57 7.75 -9.38
CA ILE A 345 16.15 6.79 -10.39
C ILE A 345 16.05 7.47 -11.76
N ARG A 346 16.76 6.96 -12.75
CA ARG A 346 16.79 7.51 -14.11
C ARG A 346 15.62 7.00 -14.95
N SER A 347 14.40 7.46 -14.63
CA SER A 347 13.19 7.14 -15.40
C SER A 347 12.21 8.31 -15.45
N ASP A 348 11.66 8.59 -16.64
CA ASP A 348 10.67 9.65 -16.84
C ASP A 348 9.28 9.29 -16.31
N THR A 349 9.04 8.00 -16.03
CA THR A 349 7.80 7.54 -15.39
C THR A 349 7.77 7.85 -13.88
N ILE A 350 8.88 8.33 -13.32
CA ILE A 350 9.04 8.64 -11.90
C ILE A 350 9.05 10.16 -11.71
N SER A 351 8.34 10.63 -10.69
CA SER A 351 8.30 12.05 -10.35
C SER A 351 9.67 12.57 -9.89
N ARG A 352 9.89 13.90 -9.99
CA ARG A 352 11.14 14.52 -9.51
C ARG A 352 11.46 14.14 -8.06
N LYS A 353 10.43 14.17 -7.20
CA LYS A 353 10.37 13.57 -5.87
C LYS A 353 9.15 12.65 -5.85
N GLN A 354 9.37 11.34 -5.79
CA GLN A 354 8.33 10.32 -5.95
C GLN A 354 7.74 9.93 -4.60
N CYS A 355 8.59 9.62 -3.64
CA CYS A 355 8.17 9.33 -2.28
C CYS A 355 9.29 9.70 -1.31
N ARG A 356 8.90 9.77 -0.04
CA ARG A 356 9.78 10.09 1.07
C ARG A 356 9.47 9.17 2.25
N PHE A 357 10.48 8.78 3.01
CA PHE A 357 10.28 8.01 4.23
C PHE A 357 11.26 8.45 5.31
N GLN A 358 10.84 8.29 6.56
CA GLN A 358 11.61 8.66 7.74
C GLN A 358 11.11 7.87 8.95
N TYR A 359 11.94 7.79 9.99
CA TYR A 359 11.49 7.36 11.30
C TYR A 359 10.66 8.47 11.95
N LEU A 360 9.51 8.10 12.51
CA LEU A 360 8.57 9.01 13.16
C LEU A 360 8.51 8.69 14.64
N LYS A 361 9.03 9.57 15.50
CA LYS A 361 9.05 9.42 16.96
C LYS A 361 7.65 9.23 17.53
N SER A 362 6.70 10.04 17.07
CA SER A 362 5.31 10.02 17.55
C SER A 362 4.60 8.68 17.33
N LEU A 363 4.97 7.97 16.26
CA LEU A 363 4.44 6.65 15.92
C LEU A 363 5.41 5.51 16.30
N LYS A 364 6.58 5.86 16.82
CA LYS A 364 7.74 4.98 17.05
C LYS A 364 8.03 4.04 15.88
N ALA A 365 7.86 4.48 14.63
CA ALA A 365 7.93 3.60 13.46
C ALA A 365 8.45 4.32 12.21
N TRP A 366 8.94 3.55 11.24
CA TRP A 366 9.25 4.05 9.90
C TRP A 366 7.96 4.31 9.13
N GLY A 367 7.79 5.53 8.64
CA GLY A 367 6.65 5.95 7.84
C GLY A 367 7.08 6.35 6.43
N VAL A 368 6.28 5.99 5.44
CA VAL A 368 6.43 6.41 4.04
C VAL A 368 5.26 7.28 3.59
N PHE A 369 5.56 8.29 2.78
CA PHE A 369 4.61 9.25 2.22
C PHE A 369 4.78 9.33 0.71
N ASP A 370 3.70 9.69 0.01
CA ASP A 370 3.77 10.03 -1.41
C ASP A 370 4.34 11.44 -1.64
N GLY A 371 5.13 11.63 -2.69
CA GLY A 371 5.57 12.96 -3.14
C GLY A 371 6.38 13.75 -2.10
N THR A 372 6.16 15.06 -2.06
CA THR A 372 6.69 16.01 -1.08
C THR A 372 5.63 16.36 -0.03
N LYS A 373 6.00 17.12 1.00
CA LYS A 373 5.04 17.61 2.01
C LYS A 373 3.89 18.41 1.36
N ASP A 374 4.21 19.21 0.35
CA ASP A 374 3.24 20.11 -0.29
C ASP A 374 2.47 19.45 -1.44
N ASN A 375 3.09 18.51 -2.15
CA ASN A 375 2.55 17.99 -3.40
C ASN A 375 2.65 16.46 -3.48
N SER A 376 1.56 15.82 -3.93
CA SER A 376 1.58 14.40 -4.26
C SER A 376 2.42 14.15 -5.52
N SER A 377 2.91 12.91 -5.69
CA SER A 377 3.63 12.54 -6.91
C SER A 377 2.64 12.36 -8.06
N LEU A 378 3.10 12.60 -9.30
CA LEU A 378 2.21 12.62 -10.49
C LEU A 378 1.51 11.27 -10.71
N ASN A 379 2.25 10.17 -10.53
CA ASN A 379 1.76 8.81 -10.77
C ASN A 379 1.34 8.08 -9.48
N GLY A 380 1.46 8.75 -8.33
CA GLY A 380 1.24 8.18 -7.01
C GLY A 380 2.30 7.15 -6.61
N THR A 381 2.42 6.95 -5.30
CA THR A 381 3.15 5.85 -4.68
C THR A 381 2.13 4.88 -4.11
N TRP A 382 2.35 3.58 -4.33
CA TRP A 382 1.33 2.56 -4.07
C TRP A 382 1.89 1.49 -3.14
N ILE A 383 1.14 1.13 -2.09
CA ILE A 383 1.44 -0.02 -1.23
C ILE A 383 0.62 -1.22 -1.70
N GLN A 384 1.25 -2.37 -1.90
CA GLN A 384 0.55 -3.61 -2.22
C GLN A 384 -0.20 -4.12 -1.00
N LEU A 385 -1.42 -4.64 -1.14
CA LEU A 385 -2.15 -5.15 0.02
C LEU A 385 -1.54 -6.45 0.55
N GLN A 386 -1.04 -7.30 -0.36
CA GLN A 386 -0.33 -8.52 -0.02
C GLN A 386 1.13 -8.24 0.35
N THR A 387 1.63 -9.00 1.32
CA THR A 387 3.08 -9.15 1.54
C THR A 387 3.71 -10.00 0.44
N VAL A 388 5.03 -9.94 0.29
CA VAL A 388 5.77 -10.80 -0.65
C VAL A 388 5.53 -12.28 -0.36
N GLN A 389 5.43 -12.67 0.91
CA GLN A 389 5.14 -14.05 1.29
C GLN A 389 3.73 -14.48 0.86
N GLN A 390 2.72 -13.65 1.12
CA GLN A 390 1.34 -13.92 0.70
C GLN A 390 1.22 -14.01 -0.82
N MET A 391 1.89 -13.12 -1.56
CA MET A 391 1.91 -13.15 -3.02
C MET A 391 2.52 -14.45 -3.56
N ASN A 392 3.64 -14.90 -2.98
CA ASN A 392 4.29 -16.16 -3.39
C ASN A 392 3.42 -17.40 -3.11
N LYS A 393 2.59 -17.34 -2.07
CA LYS A 393 1.67 -18.42 -1.69
C LYS A 393 0.25 -18.25 -2.26
N GLN A 394 -0.01 -17.16 -2.99
CA GLN A 394 -1.33 -16.75 -3.45
C GLN A 394 -2.39 -16.68 -2.32
N GLU A 395 -1.97 -16.22 -1.14
CA GLU A 395 -2.85 -16.08 0.02
C GLU A 395 -3.58 -14.73 0.02
N GLU A 396 -4.78 -14.71 0.64
CA GLU A 396 -5.51 -13.47 0.88
C GLU A 396 -4.67 -12.49 1.71
N SER A 397 -4.75 -11.20 1.38
CA SER A 397 -4.10 -10.17 2.19
C SER A 397 -4.80 -10.00 3.55
N ASN A 398 -4.18 -9.24 4.45
CA ASN A 398 -4.89 -8.72 5.61
C ASN A 398 -5.99 -7.73 5.18
N LEU A 399 -7.00 -7.55 6.04
CA LEU A 399 -7.99 -6.48 5.87
C LEU A 399 -7.32 -5.12 6.08
N ILE A 400 -7.49 -4.23 5.11
CA ILE A 400 -6.94 -2.87 5.16
C ILE A 400 -8.11 -1.89 5.16
N GLU A 401 -8.15 -1.03 6.19
CA GLU A 401 -9.16 0.01 6.27
C GLU A 401 -8.96 1.05 5.16
N VAL A 402 -10.04 1.34 4.46
CA VAL A 402 -10.11 2.33 3.38
C VAL A 402 -10.70 3.61 3.95
N LYS A 403 -10.03 4.74 3.72
CA LYS A 403 -10.54 6.07 4.08
C LYS A 403 -11.35 6.68 2.94
N ASN A 404 -12.19 7.68 3.26
CA ASN A 404 -12.86 8.46 2.23
C ASN A 404 -11.85 9.08 1.25
N ASN A 405 -12.16 9.08 -0.05
CA ASN A 405 -11.26 9.50 -1.13
C ASN A 405 -9.96 8.66 -1.27
N ALA A 406 -9.96 7.43 -0.75
CA ALA A 406 -8.91 6.47 -1.06
C ALA A 406 -8.98 6.07 -2.54
N VAL A 407 -7.81 5.79 -3.11
CA VAL A 407 -7.65 5.28 -4.46
C VAL A 407 -6.88 3.98 -4.36
N PHE A 408 -7.36 2.94 -5.00
CA PHE A 408 -6.66 1.67 -5.12
C PHE A 408 -6.58 1.22 -6.58
N LYS A 409 -5.69 0.29 -6.86
CA LYS A 409 -5.43 -0.27 -8.18
C LYS A 409 -5.71 -1.77 -8.19
N VAL A 410 -6.36 -2.21 -9.25
CA VAL A 410 -6.51 -3.62 -9.63
C VAL A 410 -5.84 -3.78 -11.00
N GLY A 411 -4.64 -4.35 -11.00
CA GLY A 411 -3.74 -4.29 -12.15
C GLY A 411 -3.43 -2.83 -12.55
N SER A 412 -3.85 -2.44 -13.75
CA SER A 412 -3.66 -1.06 -14.25
C SER A 412 -4.88 -0.16 -14.06
N ILE A 413 -6.01 -0.68 -13.57
CA ILE A 413 -7.24 0.09 -13.42
C ILE A 413 -7.25 0.74 -12.04
N GLN A 414 -7.49 2.05 -11.99
CA GLN A 414 -7.64 2.79 -10.74
C GLN A 414 -9.10 2.88 -10.33
N LEU A 415 -9.37 2.69 -9.04
CA LEU A 415 -10.68 2.79 -8.45
C LEU A 415 -10.63 3.80 -7.28
N LYS A 416 -11.52 4.79 -7.28
CA LYS A 416 -11.64 5.79 -6.21
C LYS A 416 -12.90 5.53 -5.39
N ILE A 417 -12.76 5.47 -4.06
CA ILE A 417 -13.86 5.30 -3.11
C ILE A 417 -14.24 6.66 -2.53
N GLU A 418 -15.52 7.01 -2.60
CA GLU A 418 -16.13 8.18 -1.99
C GLU A 418 -17.24 7.72 -1.04
N MET A 419 -17.07 7.99 0.26
CA MET A 419 -18.02 7.63 1.32
C MET A 419 -18.97 8.82 1.56
N ILE A 420 -20.26 8.62 1.29
CA ILE A 420 -21.28 9.66 1.35
C ILE A 420 -22.26 9.33 2.47
N LYS A 421 -22.59 10.34 3.29
CA LYS A 421 -23.43 10.17 4.50
C LYS A 421 -24.95 10.26 4.23
N GLY A 422 -25.36 10.65 3.02
CA GLY A 422 -26.76 10.90 2.67
C GLY A 422 -27.28 12.27 3.11
N LYS A 423 -28.37 12.75 2.50
CA LYS A 423 -28.95 14.08 2.77
C LYS A 423 -29.79 14.18 4.06
N GLN A 424 -30.21 13.07 4.66
CA GLN A 424 -31.08 13.09 5.86
C GLN A 424 -30.38 13.60 7.14
N GLU A 425 -29.08 13.32 7.33
CA GLU A 425 -28.35 13.78 8.52
C GLU A 425 -28.38 15.32 8.65
N LEU A 426 -28.37 16.06 7.53
CA LEU A 426 -28.39 17.53 7.53
C LEU A 426 -29.73 18.12 8.00
N LYS A 427 -30.87 17.57 7.54
CA LYS A 427 -32.20 18.08 7.90
C LYS A 427 -32.59 17.75 9.35
N LEU A 428 -32.21 16.56 9.82
CA LEU A 428 -32.45 16.14 11.21
C LEU A 428 -31.53 16.86 12.22
N PHE A 429 -30.30 17.19 11.84
CA PHE A 429 -29.42 18.00 12.68
C PHE A 429 -29.93 19.45 12.82
N GLN A 430 -30.41 20.06 11.73
CA GLN A 430 -30.97 21.41 11.74
C GLN A 430 -32.27 21.52 12.55
N SER A 431 -33.17 20.52 12.45
CA SER A 431 -34.42 20.50 13.23
C SER A 431 -34.18 20.31 14.74
N ASN A 432 -33.19 19.50 15.14
CA ASN A 432 -32.84 19.31 16.55
C ASN A 432 -32.12 20.54 17.17
N ILE A 433 -31.35 21.31 16.40
CA ILE A 433 -30.77 22.59 16.86
C ILE A 433 -31.86 23.64 17.10
N ASN A 434 -32.88 23.67 16.26
CA ASN A 434 -33.96 24.66 16.39
C ASN A 434 -34.87 24.36 17.59
N GLN A 435 -35.03 23.09 17.97
CA GLN A 435 -35.79 22.69 19.17
C GLN A 435 -35.03 22.88 20.48
N THR A 436 -33.69 22.91 20.47
CA THR A 436 -32.88 23.19 21.68
C THR A 436 -32.64 24.68 21.93
N LYS A 437 -32.90 25.55 20.95
CA LYS A 437 -32.88 27.02 21.13
C LYS A 437 -34.21 27.60 21.62
N THR A 438 -35.27 26.80 21.65
CA THR A 438 -36.63 27.21 22.02
C THR A 438 -37.09 26.64 23.36
N LYS A 439 -36.19 26.02 24.10
CA LYS A 439 -36.31 25.67 25.52
C LYS A 439 -35.14 26.28 26.26
#